data_AF-A0A401MGW3-F1
#
_entry.id   AF-A0A401MGW3-F1
#
_cell.length_a   1.000
_cell.length_b   1.000
_cell.length_c   1.000
_cell.angle_alpha   90.00
_cell.angle_beta   90.00
_cell.angle_gamma   90.00
#
_symmetry.space_group_name_H-M   'P 1'
#
loop_
_entity.id
_entity.type
_entity.pdbx_description
1 polymer ?
#
loop_
_entity_poly.entity_id
_entity_poly.type
_entity_poly.pdbx_seq_one_letter_code
_entity_poly.pdbx_strand_id
1 'polypeptide(L)' 'MDTAGATPGLDWLDGPSLMVNGERAADLTPHVLSLVEDGDPAPLRTWLIESGIRPEKPVRLV' A
#
# COMPACT_ATOMS: atom_id res chain seq x y z
N MET A 1 4.24 4.59 11.39
CA MET A 1 4.09 3.69 10.24
C MET A 1 5.39 2.94 10.08
N ASP A 2 5.34 1.62 10.03
CA ASP A 2 6.50 0.78 9.71
C ASP A 2 6.30 0.26 8.29
N THR A 3 7.13 0.72 7.36
CA THR A 3 6.98 0.40 5.95
C THR A 3 7.87 -0.74 5.49
N ALA A 4 8.71 -1.33 6.35
CA ALA A 4 9.65 -2.38 5.93
C ALA A 4 10.49 -2.02 4.67
N GLY A 5 10.86 -0.74 4.52
CA GLY A 5 11.58 -0.24 3.34
C GLY A 5 10.68 0.03 2.12
N ALA A 6 9.37 -0.15 2.25
CA ALA A 6 8.41 0.18 1.22
C ALA A 6 8.19 1.70 1.11
N THR A 7 8.07 2.18 -0.12
CA THR A 7 7.79 3.58 -0.44
C THR A 7 6.57 3.68 -1.34
N PRO A 8 5.52 4.42 -0.94
CA PRO A 8 4.37 4.66 -1.80
C PRO A 8 4.76 5.62 -2.92
N GLY A 9 4.21 5.38 -4.12
CA GLY A 9 4.32 6.26 -5.26
C GLY A 9 2.96 6.43 -5.93
N LEU A 10 2.83 7.51 -6.70
CA LEU A 10 1.68 7.75 -7.54
C LEU A 10 2.20 8.18 -8.90
N ASP A 11 1.94 7.35 -9.90
CA ASP A 11 2.20 7.69 -11.29
C ASP A 11 0.89 8.10 -11.97
N TRP A 12 0.97 9.02 -12.93
CA TRP A 12 -0.21 9.54 -13.63
C TRP A 12 -0.73 8.59 -14.71
N LEU A 13 0.13 7.73 -15.27
CA LEU A 13 -0.21 6.72 -16.26
C LEU A 13 -0.53 5.37 -15.59
N ASP A 14 0.28 4.98 -14.62
CA ASP A 14 0.18 3.66 -13.98
C ASP A 14 -0.58 3.67 -12.65
N GLY A 15 -0.96 4.84 -12.15
CA GLY A 15 -1.69 4.98 -10.90
C GLY A 15 -0.86 4.68 -9.64
N PRO A 16 -1.53 4.26 -8.55
CA PRO A 16 -0.86 3.93 -7.29
C PRO A 16 0.22 2.85 -7.46
N SER A 17 1.37 3.07 -6.83
CA SER A 17 2.47 2.12 -6.82
C SER A 17 3.06 1.97 -5.42
N LEU A 18 3.67 0.83 -5.15
CA LEU A 18 4.43 0.58 -3.95
C LEU A 18 5.76 -0.04 -4.36
N MET A 19 6.84 0.62 -3.98
CA MET A 19 8.20 0.14 -4.19
C MET A 19 8.65 -0.57 -2.94
N VAL A 20 9.08 -1.84 -3.02
CA VAL A 20 9.64 -2.62 -1.91
C VAL A 20 11.06 -3.00 -2.29
N ASN A 21 12.05 -2.56 -1.52
CA ASN A 21 13.48 -2.79 -1.80
C ASN A 21 13.93 -2.35 -3.22
N GLY A 22 13.29 -1.33 -3.79
CA GLY A 22 13.60 -0.82 -5.13
C GLY A 22 12.85 -1.51 -6.28
N GLU A 23 12.00 -2.50 -5.98
CA GLU A 23 11.16 -3.18 -6.98
C GLU A 23 9.67 -2.84 -6.81
N ARG A 24 8.93 -2.77 -7.92
CA ARG A 24 7.49 -2.49 -7.89
C ARG A 24 6.73 -3.74 -7.47
N ALA A 25 5.90 -3.60 -6.45
CA ALA A 25 4.97 -4.66 -6.04
C ALA A 25 3.91 -4.90 -7.12
N ALA A 26 3.90 -6.10 -7.73
CA ALA A 26 3.05 -6.43 -8.86
C ALA A 26 1.55 -6.53 -8.49
N ASP A 27 1.24 -6.99 -7.28
CA ASP A 27 -0.13 -7.30 -6.87
C ASP A 27 -0.86 -6.16 -6.16
N LEU A 28 -0.34 -4.92 -6.18
CA LEU A 28 -0.95 -3.80 -5.46
C LEU A 28 -2.36 -3.44 -6.00
N THR A 29 -2.49 -3.36 -7.32
CA THR A 29 -3.68 -2.82 -8.01
C THR A 29 -5.01 -3.43 -7.56
N PRO A 30 -5.20 -4.78 -7.52
CA PRO A 30 -6.48 -5.36 -7.12
C PRO A 30 -6.90 -5.01 -5.68
N HIS A 31 -5.94 -4.81 -4.77
CA HIS A 31 -6.22 -4.49 -3.37
C HIS A 31 -6.63 -3.02 -3.19
N VAL A 32 -6.02 -2.12 -3.99
CA VAL A 32 -6.43 -0.72 -4.04
C VAL A 32 -7.81 -0.58 -4.69
N LEU A 33 -8.10 -1.39 -5.71
CA LEU A 33 -9.40 -1.35 -6.39
C LEU A 33 -10.54 -1.69 -5.42
N SER A 34 -10.42 -2.76 -4.63
CA SER A 34 -11.44 -3.11 -3.63
C SER A 34 -11.67 -2.00 -2.59
N LEU A 35 -10.60 -1.28 -2.19
CA LEU A 35 -10.74 -0.12 -1.31
C LEU A 35 -11.48 1.05 -2.00
N VAL A 36 -11.21 1.31 -3.27
CA VAL A 36 -11.76 2.47 -3.99
C VAL A 36 -13.19 2.21 -4.47
N GLU A 37 -13.47 1.03 -5.00
CA GLU A 37 -14.76 0.67 -5.57
C GLU A 37 -15.74 0.17 -4.51
N ASP A 38 -15.31 -0.71 -3.61
CA ASP A 38 -16.19 -1.31 -2.60
C ASP A 38 -16.11 -0.61 -1.24
N GLY A 39 -15.12 0.26 -1.04
CA GLY A 39 -14.84 0.86 0.26
C GLY A 39 -14.25 -0.12 1.29
N ASP A 40 -13.82 -1.31 0.87
CA ASP A 40 -13.29 -2.34 1.76
C ASP A 40 -11.75 -2.22 1.92
N PRO A 41 -11.24 -1.80 3.09
CA PRO A 41 -9.81 -1.71 3.33
C PRO A 41 -9.17 -3.07 3.68
N ALA A 42 -9.94 -4.12 3.95
CA ALA A 42 -9.41 -5.37 4.49
C ALA A 42 -8.41 -6.07 3.57
N PRO A 43 -8.67 -6.21 2.24
CA PRO A 43 -7.70 -6.84 1.33
C PRO A 43 -6.36 -6.11 1.33
N LEU A 44 -6.38 -4.77 1.20
CA LEU A 44 -5.17 -3.96 1.19
C LEU A 44 -4.40 -4.05 2.51
N ARG A 45 -5.09 -4.02 3.66
CA ARG A 45 -4.44 -4.14 4.96
C ARG A 45 -3.77 -5.49 5.14
N THR A 46 -4.44 -6.58 4.80
CA THR A 46 -3.90 -7.93 4.89
C THR A 46 -2.64 -8.06 4.03
N TRP A 47 -2.71 -7.61 2.78
CA TRP A 47 -1.58 -7.66 1.86
C TRP A 47 -0.36 -6.85 2.33
N LEU A 48 -0.60 -5.65 2.89
CA LEU A 48 0.47 -4.84 3.49
C LEU A 48 1.13 -5.60 4.66
N ILE A 49 0.34 -6.20 5.56
CA ILE A 49 0.85 -6.95 6.71
C ILE A 49 1.68 -8.17 6.27
N GLU A 50 1.19 -8.91 5.27
CA GLU A 50 1.92 -10.04 4.65
C GLU A 50 3.24 -9.59 4.00
N SER A 51 3.25 -8.38 3.44
CA SER A 51 4.46 -7.73 2.90
C SER A 51 5.39 -7.16 4.00
N GLY A 52 5.07 -7.39 5.28
CA GLY A 52 5.83 -6.89 6.43
C GLY A 52 5.53 -5.44 6.81
N ILE A 53 4.65 -4.76 6.08
CA ILE A 53 4.25 -3.37 6.31
C ILE A 53 3.18 -3.34 7.40
N ARG A 54 3.43 -2.59 8.47
CA ARG A 54 2.45 -2.41 9.55
C ARG A 54 1.83 -1.02 9.44
N PRO A 55 0.65 -0.90 8.79
CA PRO A 55 -0.05 0.39 8.65
C PRO A 55 -0.56 0.92 9.99
N GLU A 56 -0.56 0.10 11.04
CA GLU A 56 -1.17 0.40 12.33
C GLU A 56 -0.21 1.17 13.27
N LYS A 57 -0.15 2.51 13.12
CA LYS A 57 0.13 3.50 14.17
C LYS A 57 -0.10 4.94 13.65
N PRO A 58 -0.58 5.88 14.49
CA PRO A 58 -1.16 7.14 14.04
C PRO A 58 -0.08 8.06 13.46
N VAL A 59 -0.37 8.68 12.31
CA VAL A 59 0.42 9.79 11.79
C VAL A 59 0.20 10.98 12.73
N ARG A 60 1.22 11.36 13.51
CA ARG A 60 1.26 12.70 14.10
C ARG A 60 1.77 13.63 13.03
N LEU A 61 0.89 14.51 12.55
CA LEU A 61 1.28 15.65 11.74
C LEU A 61 2.02 16.62 12.66
N VAL A 62 3.30 16.87 12.37
CA VAL A 62 4.11 17.95 12.96
C VAL A 62 4.27 19.07 11.95
#